data_AF-A0A2E1BDJ1-F1
#
_entry.id   AF-A0A2E1BDJ1-F1
#
_cell.length_a   1.000
_cell.length_b   1.000
_cell.length_c   1.000
_cell.angle_alpha   90.00
_cell.angle_beta   90.00
_cell.angle_gamma   90.00
#
_symmetry.space_group_name_H-M   'P 1'
#
loop_
_entity.id
_entity.type
_entity.pdbx_description
1 polymer ?
#
loop_
_entity_poly.entity_id
_entity_poly.type
_entity_poly.pdbx_seq_one_letter_code
_entity_poly.pdbx_strand_id
1 'polypeptide(L)' 'MTVQTHLAALEEKHSELERKLHDIMASPSSHDQEIASIKRRKLHLKDEIERLHHSAN' A
#
# COMPACT_ATOMS: atom_id res chain seq x y z
N MET A 1 -15.67 -15.24 -8.99
CA MET A 1 -14.22 -15.51 -8.88
C MET A 1 -13.42 -14.30 -9.37
N THR A 2 -13.55 -13.15 -8.70
CA THR A 2 -12.98 -11.88 -9.22
C THR A 2 -12.52 -10.96 -8.10
N VAL A 3 -13.27 -10.86 -7.01
CA VAL A 3 -12.92 -10.00 -5.87
C VAL A 3 -11.66 -10.47 -5.13
N GLN A 4 -11.52 -11.78 -4.93
CA GLN A 4 -10.32 -12.35 -4.27
C GLN A 4 -9.03 -12.10 -5.05
N THR A 5 -9.07 -12.17 -6.40
CA THR A 5 -7.90 -11.87 -7.24
C THR A 5 -7.54 -10.39 -7.18
N HIS A 6 -8.54 -9.51 -7.15
CA HIS A 6 -8.29 -8.08 -7.04
C HIS A 6 -7.73 -7.70 -5.67
N LEU A 7 -8.24 -8.31 -4.61
CA LEU A 7 -7.73 -8.14 -3.25
C LEU A 7 -6.26 -8.58 -3.15
N ALA A 8 -5.93 -9.78 -3.65
CA ALA A 8 -4.56 -10.29 -3.63
C ALA A 8 -3.58 -9.37 -4.40
N ALA A 9 -4.00 -8.82 -5.54
CA ALA A 9 -3.18 -7.87 -6.30
C ALA A 9 -2.98 -6.53 -5.56
N LEU A 10 -3.96 -6.08 -4.77
CA LEU A 10 -3.84 -4.87 -3.96
C LEU A 10 -2.94 -5.10 -2.74
N GLU A 11 -3.05 -6.27 -2.10
CA GLU A 11 -2.17 -6.67 -1.00
C GLU A 11 -0.71 -6.80 -1.45
N GLU A 12 -0.47 -7.38 -2.64
CA GLU A 12 0.87 -7.47 -3.22
C GLU A 12 1.48 -6.07 -3.44
N LYS A 13 0.73 -5.16 -4.08
CA LYS A 13 1.16 -3.77 -4.26
C LYS A 13 1.40 -3.04 -2.94
N HIS A 14 0.58 -3.32 -1.93
CA HIS A 14 0.75 -2.74 -0.61
C HIS A 14 2.07 -3.22 0.02
N SER A 15 2.36 -4.52 -0.06
CA SER A 15 3.61 -5.11 0.42
C SER A 15 4.85 -4.55 -0.29
N GLU A 16 4.79 -4.37 -1.60
CA GLU A 16 5.88 -3.73 -2.36
C GLU A 16 6.13 -2.28 -1.90
N LEU A 17 5.05 -1.51 -1.67
CA LEU A 17 5.16 -0.14 -1.16
C LEU A 17 5.69 -0.10 0.28
N GLU A 18 5.36 -1.08 1.14
CA GLU A 18 5.97 -1.19 2.47
C GLU A 18 7.47 -1.41 2.38
N ARG A 19 7.88 -2.32 1.50
CA ARG A 19 9.29 -2.67 1.33
C ARG A 19 10.09 -1.47 0.83
N LYS A 20 9.52 -0.74 -0.14
CA LYS A 20 10.11 0.50 -0.66
C LYS A 20 10.15 1.61 0.38
N LEU A 21 9.10 1.75 1.19
CA LEU A 21 9.08 2.68 2.32
C LEU A 21 10.17 2.36 3.33
N HIS A 22 10.37 1.09 3.66
CA HIS A 22 11.37 0.65 4.63
C HIS A 22 12.78 0.91 4.14
N ASP A 23 13.07 0.64 2.87
CA ASP A 23 14.36 0.92 2.23
C ASP A 23 14.68 2.42 2.25
N ILE A 24 13.71 3.25 1.86
CA ILE A 24 13.82 4.70 1.95
C ILE A 24 14.02 5.11 3.42
N MET A 25 13.19 4.67 4.36
CA MET A 25 13.35 5.05 5.77
C MET A 25 14.70 4.58 6.38
N ALA A 26 15.31 3.53 5.84
CA ALA A 26 16.63 3.06 6.26
C ALA A 26 17.78 3.92 5.71
N SER A 27 17.56 4.68 4.64
CA SER A 27 18.56 5.57 4.07
C SER A 27 18.57 6.94 4.79
N PRO A 28 19.75 7.42 5.25
CA PRO A 28 19.87 8.64 6.06
C PRO A 28 19.63 9.96 5.30
N SER A 29 19.60 9.95 3.96
CA SER A 29 19.26 11.12 3.12
C SER A 29 17.84 11.06 2.55
N SER A 30 17.00 10.19 3.11
CA SER A 30 15.66 10.03 2.58
C SER A 30 14.79 11.24 2.80
N HIS A 31 14.24 11.72 1.70
CA HIS A 31 13.41 12.91 1.68
C HIS A 31 12.07 12.59 2.33
N ASP A 32 11.71 13.34 3.38
CA ASP A 32 10.40 13.28 4.03
C ASP A 32 9.24 13.37 3.03
N GLN A 33 9.45 14.07 1.90
CA GLN A 33 8.46 14.15 0.82
C GLN A 33 8.19 12.80 0.14
N GLU A 34 9.22 11.98 -0.11
CA GLU A 34 9.05 10.64 -0.67
C GLU A 34 8.33 9.72 0.32
N ILE A 35 8.74 9.74 1.59
CA ILE A 35 8.10 8.99 2.68
C ILE A 35 6.62 9.37 2.80
N ALA A 36 6.30 10.67 2.77
CA ALA A 36 4.93 11.16 2.82
C ALA A 36 4.11 10.70 1.61
N SER A 37 4.69 10.73 0.40
CA SER A 37 4.02 10.27 -0.82
C SER A 37 3.68 8.77 -0.76
N ILE A 38 4.61 7.95 -0.28
CA ILE A 38 4.44 6.50 -0.17
C ILE A 38 3.43 6.17 0.93
N LYS A 39 3.49 6.85 2.09
CA LYS A 39 2.49 6.68 3.15
C LYS A 39 1.08 7.02 2.67
N ARG A 40 0.88 8.11 1.91
CA ARG A 40 -0.42 8.44 1.31
C ARG A 40 -0.91 7.33 0.37
N ARG A 41 0.00 6.77 -0.44
CA ARG A 41 -0.34 5.70 -1.38
C ARG A 41 -0.69 4.39 -0.68
N LYS A 42 0.03 4.04 0.40
CA LYS A 42 -0.35 2.94 1.30
C LYS A 42 -1.73 3.15 1.91
N LEU A 43 -2.02 4.36 2.39
CA LEU A 43 -3.32 4.68 2.99
C LEU A 43 -4.46 4.47 1.97
N HIS A 44 -4.27 4.96 0.74
CA HIS A 44 -5.23 4.76 -0.36
C HIS A 44 -5.47 3.28 -0.68
N LEU A 45 -4.40 2.47 -0.76
CA LEU A 45 -4.53 1.03 -1.00
C LEU A 45 -5.25 0.32 0.15
N LYS A 46 -4.95 0.72 1.39
CA LYS A 46 -5.63 0.20 2.58
C LYS A 46 -7.12 0.52 2.53
N ASP A 47 -7.49 1.75 2.19
CA ASP A 47 -8.90 2.16 2.05
C ASP A 47 -9.61 1.40 0.92
N GLU A 48 -8.92 1.14 -0.20
CA GLU A 48 -9.45 0.38 -1.33
C GLU A 48 -9.67 -1.10 -0.95
N ILE A 49 -8.71 -1.70 -0.24
CA ILE A 49 -8.81 -3.04 0.34
C ILE A 49 -9.98 -3.11 1.32
N GLU A 50 -10.09 -2.16 2.26
CA GLU A 50 -11.17 -2.13 3.24
C GLU A 50 -12.54 -1.94 2.58
N ARG A 51 -12.64 -1.09 1.54
CA ARG A 51 -13.89 -0.95 0.76
C ARG A 51 -14.27 -2.25 0.06
N LEU A 52 -13.32 -2.92 -0.59
CA LEU A 52 -13.57 -4.19 -1.27
C LEU A 52 -13.97 -5.28 -0.27
N HIS A 53 -13.34 -5.29 0.90
CA HIS A 53 -13.67 -6.22 1.98
C HIS A 53 -15.10 -5.98 2.51
N HIS A 54 -15.50 -4.73 2.70
CA HIS A 54 -16.87 -4.37 3.09
C HIS A 54 -17.90 -4.64 2.00
N SER A 55 -17.54 -4.51 0.73
CA SER A 55 -18.44 -4.76 -0.40
C SER A 55 -18.60 -6.25 -0.72
N ALA A 56 -17.67 -7.10 -0.28
CA ALA A 56 -17.69 -8.54 -0.50
C ALA A 56 -18.46 -9.33 0.57
N ASN A 57 -18.91 -8.65 1.63
CA ASN A 57 -19.64 -9.20 2.77
C ASN A 57 -21.09 -8.71 2.78
#